data_AF-A0A820PB12-F1
#
_entry.id   AF-A0A820PB12-F1
#
_cell.length_a   1.000
_cell.length_b   1.000
_cell.length_c   1.000
_cell.angle_alpha   90.00
_cell.angle_beta   90.00
_cell.angle_gamma   90.00
#
_symmetry.space_group_name_H-M   'P 1'
#
loop_
_entity.id
_entity.type
_entity.pdbx_description
1 polymer ?
#
loop_
_entity_poly.entity_id
_entity_poly.type
_entity_poly.pdbx_seq_one_letter_code
_entity_poly.pdbx_strand_id
1 'polypeptide(L)'
;MNNIHIPQRIKSAVLRASSGFAAIDNRAFETMAGDGFKILLQEIFDAGRVLNTSSINVDALIPHPTTFCIVVDQWTEKYTGKKTDLFIVRLFFISWYLFSLDQLGLSYCGISIHYTDRDFRLLNFILRCYPYDAESHSAQHLRTFVDQKLNEYKLRLDSLKYVVTDNEAEILSAFRENCTRIECSDHYIDRQLKHAFQSQQIHVSKTVIENVNCDDIQGLFSTIKNIVSSVRHSHKQQSLPKKLQSYSGTRFNGVLYMLDAFRKLFNELPPVLINSKLIDAYQEIDKQTLDDCNFIKPIFIKQILGTNDKDRSFLSSLFISALSFVAHRIKVAWFITREHRLVTILHPNFKKFESCADEKQAASSSHVSIKCASSAWKGLLAQCFDQQQNGLISSAHRYQEIDDNLNRDFYFQEDMGQDEDIHIVDFWRKQQNSFPTLPLIARKILPIPASNTIVERHFSSSKLSVGECRTNLGSEKLNQLMFLQKTLVLLKQLRQVNKSPTKRSISDTVSMMSGYSSEIIVKKKAREDNINSSNNENRNIDLC
;
A
#
# COMPACT_ATOMS: atom_id res chain seq x y z
N MET A 1 35.24 -8.14 4.53
CA MET A 1 35.37 -7.25 5.70
C MET A 1 36.06 -8.06 6.79
N ASN A 2 37.16 -7.57 7.36
CA ASN A 2 37.82 -8.25 8.46
C ASN A 2 36.87 -8.31 9.65
N ASN A 3 36.54 -9.51 10.14
CA ASN A 3 35.73 -9.70 11.34
C ASN A 3 36.55 -9.27 12.55
N ILE A 4 36.49 -7.98 12.88
CA ILE A 4 37.07 -7.46 14.11
C ILE A 4 36.29 -8.08 15.26
N HIS A 5 36.98 -8.87 16.09
CA HIS A 5 36.37 -9.44 17.29
C HIS A 5 36.07 -8.32 18.30
N ILE A 6 34.79 -8.11 18.60
CA ILE A 6 34.34 -7.13 19.61
C ILE A 6 34.39 -7.78 21.00
N PRO A 7 35.24 -7.29 21.94
CA PRO A 7 35.34 -7.83 23.29
C PRO A 7 34.01 -7.82 24.05
N GLN A 8 33.79 -8.84 24.89
CA GLN A 8 32.54 -9.01 25.65
C GLN A 8 32.23 -7.80 26.54
N ARG A 9 33.26 -7.19 27.17
CA ARG A 9 33.10 -5.97 27.98
C ARG A 9 32.41 -4.83 27.22
N ILE A 10 32.71 -4.67 25.92
CA ILE A 10 32.13 -3.61 25.08
C ILE A 10 30.68 -3.96 24.77
N LYS A 11 30.40 -5.22 24.41
CA LYS A 11 29.02 -5.70 24.17
C LYS A 11 28.13 -5.48 25.40
N SER A 12 28.63 -5.79 26.60
CA SER A 12 27.92 -5.58 27.86
C SER A 12 27.66 -4.10 28.16
N ALA A 13 28.62 -3.22 27.86
CA ALA A 13 28.44 -1.78 28.02
C ALA A 13 27.36 -1.21 27.08
N VAL A 14 27.40 -1.61 25.80
CA VAL A 14 26.38 -1.22 24.80
C VAL A 14 25.00 -1.73 25.21
N LEU A 15 24.91 -2.97 25.70
CA LEU A 15 23.65 -3.53 26.19
C LEU A 15 23.08 -2.70 27.33
N ARG A 16 23.89 -2.36 28.35
CA ARG A 16 23.46 -1.54 29.49
C ARG A 16 22.98 -0.15 29.05
N ALA A 17 23.73 0.52 28.18
CA ALA A 17 23.36 1.84 27.66
C ALA A 17 22.05 1.78 26.85
N SER A 18 21.89 0.75 26.03
CA SER A 18 20.68 0.52 25.23
C SER A 18 19.45 0.26 26.11
N SER A 19 19.60 -0.55 27.16
CA SER A 19 18.54 -0.77 28.15
C SER A 19 18.18 0.51 28.90
N GLY A 20 19.18 1.32 29.27
CA GLY A 20 18.99 2.64 29.87
C GLY A 20 18.20 3.58 28.97
N PHE A 21 18.58 3.70 27.69
CA PHE A 21 17.84 4.50 26.71
C PHE A 21 16.39 4.05 26.56
N ALA A 22 16.14 2.74 26.46
CA ALA A 22 14.78 2.22 26.33
C ALA A 22 13.92 2.57 27.56
N ALA A 23 14.49 2.46 28.76
CA ALA A 23 13.80 2.74 30.01
C ALA A 23 13.60 4.25 30.26
N ILE A 24 14.65 5.07 30.09
CA ILE A 24 14.62 6.51 30.37
C ILE A 24 13.74 7.25 29.37
N ASP A 25 13.85 6.92 28.08
CA ASP A 25 13.15 7.65 27.01
C ASP A 25 11.83 6.98 26.57
N ASN A 26 11.41 5.94 27.31
CA ASN A 26 10.24 5.12 27.02
C ASN A 26 10.18 4.67 25.55
N ARG A 27 11.26 4.04 25.08
CA ARG A 27 11.41 3.61 23.69
C ARG A 27 11.21 2.11 23.57
N ALA A 28 10.52 1.71 22.50
CA ALA A 28 10.33 0.31 22.14
C ALA A 28 11.69 -0.37 21.85
N PHE A 29 11.86 -1.63 22.24
CA PHE A 29 13.12 -2.36 22.07
C PHE A 29 13.53 -2.49 20.59
N GLU A 30 12.54 -2.54 19.70
CA GLU A 30 12.69 -2.58 18.24
C GLU A 30 13.46 -1.36 17.69
N THR A 31 13.49 -0.24 18.42
CA THR A 31 14.29 0.95 18.05
C THR A 31 15.75 0.59 17.83
N MET A 32 16.31 -0.30 18.65
CA MET A 32 17.70 -0.76 18.55
C MET A 32 18.00 -1.57 17.29
N ALA A 33 16.97 -2.22 16.73
CA ALA A 33 17.08 -2.98 15.50
C ALA A 33 16.98 -2.10 14.24
N GLY A 34 16.49 -0.87 14.37
CA GLY A 34 16.23 0.03 13.24
C GLY A 34 17.48 0.50 12.50
N ASP A 35 17.42 0.46 11.16
CA ASP A 35 18.51 0.91 10.28
C ASP A 35 18.91 2.37 10.53
N GLY A 36 17.94 3.26 10.74
CA GLY A 36 18.20 4.69 10.99
C GLY A 36 18.99 4.93 12.27
N PHE A 37 18.66 4.20 13.34
CA PHE A 37 19.38 4.27 14.61
C PHE A 37 20.82 3.75 14.48
N LYS A 38 21.01 2.64 13.77
CA LYS A 38 22.34 2.08 13.49
C LYS A 38 23.22 3.04 12.68
N ILE A 39 22.65 3.71 11.67
CA ILE A 39 23.36 4.73 10.88
C ILE A 39 23.77 5.89 11.79
N LEU A 40 22.88 6.40 12.63
CA LEU A 40 23.20 7.47 13.56
C LEU A 40 24.33 7.10 14.53
N LEU A 41 24.29 5.89 15.11
CA LEU A 41 25.36 5.39 15.98
C LEU A 41 26.71 5.30 15.27
N GLN A 42 26.71 4.87 14.02
CA GLN A 42 27.92 4.80 13.20
C GLN A 42 28.51 6.19 12.94
N GLU A 43 27.68 7.19 12.60
CA GLU A 43 28.13 8.58 12.40
C GLU A 43 28.72 9.18 13.68
N ILE A 44 28.11 8.93 14.85
CA ILE A 44 28.65 9.38 16.14
C ILE A 44 30.01 8.71 16.43
N PHE A 45 30.12 7.41 16.16
CA PHE A 45 31.38 6.68 16.32
C PHE A 45 32.48 7.24 15.41
N ASP A 46 32.14 7.49 14.14
CA ASP A 46 33.07 8.04 13.15
C ASP A 46 33.48 9.48 13.51
N ALA A 47 32.56 10.32 14.04
CA ALA A 47 32.88 11.64 14.56
C ALA A 47 33.91 11.58 15.71
N GLY A 48 33.75 10.65 16.64
CA GLY A 48 34.73 10.43 17.71
C GLY A 48 36.09 10.00 17.20
N ARG A 49 36.13 9.17 16.15
CA ARG A 49 37.39 8.81 15.48
C ARG A 49 38.07 9.99 14.81
N VAL A 50 37.31 10.86 14.13
CA VAL A 50 37.85 12.03 13.43
C VAL A 50 38.41 13.06 14.42
N LEU A 51 37.71 13.29 15.54
CA LEU A 51 38.13 14.23 16.57
C LEU A 51 39.31 13.73 17.41
N ASN A 52 39.70 12.45 17.27
CA ASN A 52 40.78 11.80 18.00
C ASN A 52 40.74 12.07 19.53
N THR A 53 39.54 12.03 20.11
CA THR A 53 39.29 12.31 21.53
C THR A 53 38.67 11.10 22.22
N SER A 54 38.98 10.92 23.51
CA SER A 54 38.36 9.91 24.37
C SER A 54 36.97 10.30 24.87
N SER A 55 36.60 11.58 24.74
CA SER A 55 35.30 12.10 25.19
C SER A 55 34.80 13.21 24.26
N ILE A 56 33.52 13.14 23.91
CA ILE A 56 32.82 14.16 23.14
C ILE A 56 31.73 14.75 24.03
N ASN A 57 31.59 16.08 24.03
CA ASN A 57 30.42 16.71 24.60
C ASN A 57 29.21 16.42 23.69
N VAL A 58 28.39 15.45 24.08
CA VAL A 58 27.24 14.97 23.30
C VAL A 58 26.17 16.06 23.18
N ASP A 59 25.99 16.91 24.19
CA ASP A 59 25.00 18.00 24.16
C ASP A 59 25.36 19.07 23.13
N ALA A 60 26.65 19.31 22.91
CA ALA A 60 27.13 20.19 21.85
C ALA A 60 27.08 19.54 20.46
N LEU A 61 27.13 18.21 20.40
CA LEU A 61 27.10 17.43 19.14
C LEU A 61 25.68 17.24 18.62
N ILE A 62 24.72 16.95 19.50
CA ILE A 62 23.34 16.68 19.13
C ILE A 62 22.62 18.03 18.92
N PRO A 63 22.07 18.28 17.72
CA PRO A 63 21.42 19.55 17.45
C PRO A 63 20.07 19.65 18.18
N HIS A 64 19.66 20.87 18.50
CA HIS A 64 18.34 21.13 19.10
C HIS A 64 17.19 20.63 18.19
N PRO A 65 16.06 20.14 18.75
CA PRO A 65 14.87 19.72 17.97
C PRO A 65 14.45 20.66 16.83
N THR A 66 14.49 21.98 17.05
CA THR A 66 14.20 22.98 16.01
C THR A 66 15.11 22.87 14.79
N THR A 67 16.39 22.55 15.01
CA THR A 67 17.36 22.35 13.92
C THR A 67 17.01 21.10 13.13
N PHE A 68 16.58 20.02 13.79
CA PHE A 68 16.06 18.84 13.11
C PHE A 68 14.85 19.18 12.24
N CYS A 69 13.91 19.99 12.74
CA CYS A 69 12.74 20.43 11.96
C CYS A 69 13.16 21.15 10.66
N ILE A 70 14.10 22.09 10.75
CA ILE A 70 14.64 22.84 9.60
C ILE A 70 15.31 21.90 8.60
N VAL A 71 16.12 20.95 9.07
CA VAL A 71 16.79 19.97 8.18
C VAL A 71 15.77 19.07 7.49
N VAL A 72 14.71 18.66 8.17
CA VAL A 72 13.59 17.89 7.59
C VAL A 72 12.88 18.68 6.48
N ASP A 73 12.65 19.99 6.67
CA ASP A 73 12.10 20.86 5.62
C ASP A 73 13.00 20.90 4.39
N GLN A 74 14.29 21.16 4.59
CA GLN A 74 15.29 21.23 3.52
C GLN A 74 15.44 19.90 2.77
N TRP A 75 15.43 18.78 3.49
CA TRP A 75 15.48 17.45 2.87
C TRP A 75 14.23 17.19 2.06
N THR A 76 13.06 17.56 2.57
CA THR A 76 11.79 17.42 1.85
C THR A 76 11.86 18.17 0.54
N GLU A 77 12.21 19.46 0.55
CA GLU A 77 12.33 20.28 -0.66
C GLU A 77 13.32 19.69 -1.68
N LYS A 78 14.52 19.32 -1.20
CA LYS A 78 15.58 18.70 -2.02
C LYS A 78 15.10 17.42 -2.71
N TYR A 79 14.41 16.54 -2.00
CA TYR A 79 13.96 15.27 -2.55
C TYR A 79 12.68 15.38 -3.38
N THR A 80 11.85 16.40 -3.13
CA THR A 80 10.74 16.77 -4.02
C THR A 80 11.28 17.19 -5.39
N GLY A 81 12.28 18.09 -5.44
CA GLY A 81 12.91 18.52 -6.69
C GLY A 81 13.58 17.39 -7.47
N LYS A 82 14.31 16.48 -6.80
CA LYS A 82 14.92 15.32 -7.49
C LYS A 82 13.89 14.33 -8.06
N LYS A 83 12.68 14.27 -7.50
CA LYS A 83 11.63 13.38 -7.98
C LYS A 83 10.98 13.89 -9.26
N THR A 84 10.91 15.20 -9.51
CA THR A 84 10.39 15.70 -10.79
C THR A 84 11.19 15.18 -11.98
N ASP A 85 12.49 14.93 -11.80
CA ASP A 85 13.37 14.38 -12.84
C ASP A 85 13.22 12.85 -13.01
N LEU A 86 12.73 12.15 -11.99
CA LEU A 86 12.44 10.71 -12.05
C LEU A 86 11.13 10.42 -12.80
N PHE A 87 10.24 11.40 -12.94
CA PHE A 87 8.94 11.26 -13.61
C PHE A 87 9.00 11.43 -15.14
N ILE A 88 10.05 10.90 -15.79
CA ILE A 88 10.16 10.88 -17.26
C ILE A 88 9.12 9.93 -17.90
N VAL A 89 8.48 9.06 -17.12
CA VAL A 89 7.46 8.13 -17.60
C VAL A 89 6.12 8.85 -17.78
N ARG A 90 5.52 8.84 -18.98
CA ARG A 90 4.27 9.57 -19.28
C ARG A 90 3.00 9.02 -18.61
N LEU A 91 3.11 7.90 -17.88
CA LEU A 91 1.98 7.15 -17.33
C LEU A 91 2.20 6.92 -15.83
N PHE A 92 1.30 7.45 -15.02
CA PHE A 92 1.33 7.32 -13.57
C PHE A 92 -0.06 6.92 -13.05
N PHE A 93 -0.07 6.01 -12.09
CA PHE A 93 -1.30 5.55 -11.43
C PHE A 93 -1.42 6.19 -10.07
N ILE A 94 -2.55 6.81 -9.79
CA ILE A 94 -2.77 7.44 -8.49
C ILE A 94 -3.60 6.52 -7.63
N SER A 95 -3.02 6.04 -6.53
CA SER A 95 -3.85 5.49 -5.45
C SER A 95 -4.25 6.63 -4.52
N TRP A 96 -5.55 6.82 -4.33
CA TRP A 96 -6.10 7.80 -3.38
C TRP A 96 -6.64 7.08 -2.15
N TYR A 97 -6.44 7.67 -0.97
CA TYR A 97 -7.04 7.19 0.28
C TYR A 97 -7.20 8.35 1.26
N LEU A 98 -8.42 8.54 1.78
CA LEU A 98 -8.71 9.45 2.89
C LEU A 98 -8.80 8.65 4.19
N PHE A 99 -8.23 9.19 5.26
CA PHE A 99 -8.31 8.60 6.58
C PHE A 99 -8.29 9.64 7.67
N SER A 100 -8.89 9.30 8.80
CA SER A 100 -8.90 10.11 10.01
C SER A 100 -8.06 9.50 11.14
N LEU A 101 -7.46 10.37 11.94
CA LEU A 101 -6.96 10.11 13.28
C LEU A 101 -7.95 10.72 14.25
N ASP A 102 -9.01 9.98 14.57
CA ASP A 102 -10.11 10.46 15.42
C ASP A 102 -9.61 11.01 16.76
N GLN A 103 -8.56 10.40 17.33
CA GLN A 103 -7.92 10.85 18.58
C GLN A 103 -7.28 12.23 18.50
N LEU A 104 -6.95 12.71 17.29
CA LEU A 104 -6.28 13.99 17.05
C LEU A 104 -7.14 14.95 16.21
N GLY A 105 -8.32 14.52 15.79
CA GLY A 105 -9.19 15.29 14.88
C GLY A 105 -8.55 15.56 13.51
N LEU A 106 -7.55 14.79 13.08
CA LEU A 106 -6.82 15.05 11.83
C LEU A 106 -7.31 14.12 10.72
N SER A 107 -7.58 14.70 9.55
CA SER A 107 -7.82 13.96 8.32
C SER A 107 -6.65 14.11 7.36
N TYR A 108 -6.37 13.08 6.58
CA TYR A 108 -5.26 13.09 5.62
C TYR A 108 -5.64 12.37 4.34
N CYS A 109 -5.13 12.91 3.24
CA CYS A 109 -5.24 12.38 1.90
C CYS A 109 -3.87 11.87 1.44
N GLY A 110 -3.77 10.57 1.20
CA GLY A 110 -2.54 9.99 0.67
C GLY A 110 -2.59 9.77 -0.84
N ILE A 111 -1.54 10.23 -1.51
CA ILE A 111 -1.37 10.11 -2.96
C ILE A 111 -0.10 9.29 -3.20
N SER A 112 -0.23 8.20 -3.96
CA SER A 112 0.94 7.46 -4.45
C SER A 112 0.87 7.22 -5.93
N ILE A 113 2.03 7.30 -6.57
CA ILE A 113 2.27 7.11 -7.98
C ILE A 113 2.89 5.74 -8.20
N HIS A 114 2.30 4.95 -9.09
CA HIS A 114 2.89 3.70 -9.56
C HIS A 114 3.28 3.84 -11.02
N TYR A 115 4.41 3.25 -11.39
CA TYR A 115 4.82 3.11 -12.78
C TYR A 115 5.82 1.98 -12.91
N THR A 116 6.11 1.61 -14.15
CA THR A 116 7.22 0.71 -14.46
C THR A 116 8.27 1.46 -15.28
N ASP A 117 9.54 1.34 -14.90
CA ASP A 117 10.63 1.98 -15.62
C ASP A 117 10.98 1.26 -16.94
N ARG A 118 12.02 1.72 -17.65
CA ARG A 118 12.45 1.10 -18.91
C ARG A 118 12.93 -0.34 -18.73
N ASP A 119 13.39 -0.71 -17.53
CA ASP A 119 13.95 -2.01 -17.21
C ASP A 119 12.90 -2.98 -16.64
N PHE A 120 11.61 -2.67 -16.78
CA PHE A 120 10.50 -3.45 -16.22
C PHE A 120 10.56 -3.55 -14.69
N ARG A 121 11.04 -2.52 -14.00
CA ARG A 121 10.96 -2.46 -12.54
C ARG A 121 9.69 -1.76 -12.12
N LEU A 122 8.85 -2.45 -11.36
CA LEU A 122 7.68 -1.85 -10.75
C LEU A 122 8.12 -0.94 -9.60
N LEU A 123 7.83 0.35 -9.72
CA LEU A 123 8.19 1.34 -8.73
C LEU A 123 6.94 2.04 -8.20
N ASN A 124 6.89 2.18 -6.88
CA ASN A 124 5.83 2.91 -6.19
C ASN A 124 6.40 4.09 -5.39
N PHE A 125 5.87 5.27 -5.67
CA PHE A 125 6.27 6.53 -5.07
C PHE A 125 5.09 7.11 -4.33
N ILE A 126 5.13 7.00 -3.00
CA ILE A 126 4.22 7.80 -2.18
C ILE A 126 4.67 9.24 -2.34
N LEU A 127 3.79 10.08 -2.93
CA LEU A 127 4.03 11.51 -2.99
C LEU A 127 4.03 12.00 -1.57
N ARG A 128 2.87 11.97 -0.91
CA ARG A 128 2.69 12.47 0.46
C ARG A 128 1.37 11.93 1.04
N CYS A 129 1.26 11.99 2.36
CA CYS A 129 0.00 11.88 3.08
C CYS A 129 -0.34 13.29 3.57
N TYR A 130 -0.98 14.05 2.71
CA TYR A 130 -1.27 15.46 2.94
C TYR A 130 -2.34 15.61 4.01
N PRO A 131 -2.20 16.55 4.95
CA PRO A 131 -3.32 16.98 5.78
C PRO A 131 -4.49 17.41 4.89
N TYR A 132 -5.68 16.94 5.20
CA TYR A 132 -6.91 17.22 4.48
C TYR A 132 -7.92 17.83 5.45
N ASP A 133 -7.83 19.14 5.61
CA ASP A 133 -8.69 19.93 6.50
C ASP A 133 -9.68 20.75 5.67
N ALA A 134 -10.45 20.06 4.82
CA ALA A 134 -11.43 20.72 3.96
C ALA A 134 -12.77 20.87 4.71
N GLU A 135 -13.27 22.10 4.81
CA GLU A 135 -14.60 22.40 5.36
C GLU A 135 -15.73 21.69 4.57
N SER A 136 -15.48 21.37 3.29
CA SER A 136 -16.40 20.67 2.42
C SER A 136 -15.75 19.42 1.81
N HIS A 137 -16.41 18.27 2.02
CA HIS A 137 -16.05 17.00 1.40
C HIS A 137 -16.67 16.81 0.01
N SER A 138 -17.01 17.90 -0.69
CA SER A 138 -17.58 17.79 -2.03
C SER A 138 -16.59 17.19 -3.03
N ALA A 139 -17.12 16.52 -4.05
CA ALA A 139 -16.33 15.95 -5.14
C ALA A 139 -15.42 16.98 -5.83
N GLN A 140 -15.88 18.22 -5.96
CA GLN A 140 -15.13 19.30 -6.62
C GLN A 140 -13.94 19.78 -5.76
N HIS A 141 -14.13 19.91 -4.45
CA HIS A 141 -13.04 20.27 -3.54
C HIS A 141 -11.98 19.17 -3.52
N LEU A 142 -12.41 17.91 -3.43
CA LEU A 142 -11.52 16.76 -3.49
C LEU A 142 -10.70 16.76 -4.78
N ARG A 143 -11.35 16.96 -5.94
CA ARG A 143 -10.65 17.01 -7.24
C ARG A 143 -9.65 18.16 -7.31
N THR A 144 -10.06 19.35 -6.89
CA THR A 144 -9.21 20.55 -6.89
C THR A 144 -7.98 20.35 -6.01
N PHE A 145 -8.17 19.78 -4.81
CA PHE A 145 -7.08 19.46 -3.90
C PHE A 145 -6.06 18.51 -4.55
N VAL A 146 -6.54 17.42 -5.15
CA VAL A 146 -5.66 16.43 -5.80
C VAL A 146 -4.91 17.04 -6.97
N ASP A 147 -5.58 17.80 -7.84
CA ASP A 147 -4.93 18.46 -8.97
C ASP A 147 -3.87 19.47 -8.51
N GLN A 148 -4.14 20.23 -7.44
CA GLN A 148 -3.14 21.11 -6.82
C GLN A 148 -1.91 20.34 -6.34
N LYS A 149 -2.11 19.22 -5.63
CA LYS A 149 -1.00 18.38 -5.12
C LYS A 149 -0.20 17.71 -6.23
N LEU A 150 -0.82 17.35 -7.34
CA LEU A 150 -0.12 16.85 -8.51
C LEU A 150 0.69 17.96 -9.21
N ASN A 151 0.13 19.17 -9.30
CA ASN A 151 0.80 20.32 -9.90
C ASN A 151 2.09 20.71 -9.15
N GLU A 152 2.18 20.50 -7.82
CA GLU A 152 3.43 20.65 -7.05
C GLU A 152 4.59 19.83 -7.65
N TYR A 153 4.28 18.70 -8.29
CA TYR A 153 5.24 17.82 -8.97
C TYR A 153 5.24 17.97 -10.50
N LYS A 154 4.59 19.02 -11.03
CA LYS A 154 4.36 19.23 -12.47
C LYS A 154 3.60 18.07 -13.13
N LEU A 155 2.76 17.40 -12.36
CA LEU A 155 1.89 16.31 -12.81
C LEU A 155 0.46 16.82 -12.96
N ARG A 156 -0.29 16.23 -13.88
CA ARG A 156 -1.72 16.52 -14.10
C ARG A 156 -2.47 15.25 -14.44
N LEU A 157 -3.72 15.14 -14.03
CA LEU A 157 -4.62 14.11 -14.53
C LEU A 157 -5.03 14.39 -15.98
N ASP A 158 -5.11 13.35 -16.79
CA ASP A 158 -5.69 13.36 -18.14
C ASP A 158 -6.24 11.98 -18.47
N SER A 159 -6.89 11.84 -19.63
CA SER A 159 -7.52 10.60 -20.11
C SER A 159 -6.56 9.42 -20.29
N LEU A 160 -5.25 9.63 -20.14
CA LEU A 160 -4.22 8.59 -20.25
C LEU A 160 -3.82 8.02 -18.89
N LYS A 161 -4.20 8.69 -17.78
CA LYS A 161 -3.84 8.30 -16.42
C LYS A 161 -4.96 7.53 -15.76
N TYR A 162 -4.57 6.59 -14.90
CA TYR A 162 -5.54 5.82 -14.14
C TYR A 162 -5.46 6.19 -12.66
N VAL A 163 -6.61 6.15 -12.02
CA VAL A 163 -6.76 6.48 -10.60
C VAL A 163 -7.46 5.31 -9.92
N VAL A 164 -6.81 4.73 -8.91
CA VAL A 164 -7.34 3.63 -8.11
C VAL A 164 -7.86 4.20 -6.80
N THR A 165 -9.16 4.11 -6.59
CA THR A 165 -9.85 4.68 -5.42
C THR A 165 -10.83 3.68 -4.84
N ASP A 166 -11.34 3.92 -3.63
CA ASP A 166 -12.56 3.26 -3.20
C ASP A 166 -13.79 3.79 -4.00
N ASN A 167 -14.98 3.33 -3.61
CA ASN A 167 -16.24 3.58 -4.30
C ASN A 167 -17.19 4.52 -3.51
N GLU A 168 -16.70 5.43 -2.66
CA GLU A 168 -17.57 6.45 -2.06
C GLU A 168 -18.09 7.44 -3.12
N ALA A 169 -19.32 7.92 -2.96
CA ALA A 169 -20.04 8.65 -4.00
C ALA A 169 -19.31 9.95 -4.41
N GLU A 170 -18.71 10.63 -3.44
CA GLU A 170 -17.95 11.85 -3.58
C GLU A 170 -16.71 11.63 -4.45
N ILE A 171 -16.00 10.53 -4.23
CA ILE A 171 -14.80 10.13 -4.98
C ILE A 171 -15.16 9.70 -6.39
N LEU A 172 -16.23 8.91 -6.54
CA LEU A 172 -16.76 8.52 -7.84
C LEU A 172 -17.06 9.74 -8.71
N SER A 173 -17.62 10.79 -8.10
CA SER A 173 -17.91 12.05 -8.77
C SER A 173 -16.63 12.84 -9.09
N ALA A 174 -15.67 12.91 -8.16
CA ALA A 174 -14.43 13.68 -8.31
C ALA A 174 -13.51 13.17 -9.45
N PHE A 175 -13.49 11.85 -9.66
CA PHE A 175 -12.63 11.19 -10.64
C PHE A 175 -13.42 10.64 -11.85
N ARG A 176 -14.64 11.16 -12.07
CA ARG A 176 -15.47 10.76 -13.23
C ARG A 176 -14.87 11.21 -14.56
N GLU A 177 -14.24 12.38 -14.58
CA GLU A 177 -13.73 13.02 -15.79
C GLU A 177 -12.21 13.16 -15.77
N ASN A 178 -11.60 13.29 -16.96
CA ASN A 178 -10.18 13.59 -17.12
C ASN A 178 -9.21 12.58 -16.46
N CYS A 179 -9.63 11.32 -16.31
CA CYS A 179 -8.81 10.15 -15.97
C CYS A 179 -9.62 8.86 -16.14
N THR A 180 -8.96 7.71 -16.14
CA THR A 180 -9.63 6.40 -16.06
C THR A 180 -9.64 5.91 -14.62
N ARG A 181 -10.80 5.91 -13.97
CA ARG A 181 -10.93 5.41 -12.60
C ARG A 181 -11.04 3.87 -12.58
N ILE A 182 -10.33 3.25 -11.66
CA ILE A 182 -10.37 1.82 -11.37
C ILE A 182 -10.78 1.63 -9.91
N GLU A 183 -11.70 0.71 -9.67
CA GLU A 183 -12.19 0.43 -8.32
C GLU A 183 -11.13 -0.35 -7.53
N CYS A 184 -10.91 0.04 -6.27
CA CYS A 184 -10.05 -0.71 -5.38
C CYS A 184 -10.66 -2.08 -5.07
N SER A 185 -9.97 -3.14 -5.51
CA SER A 185 -10.39 -4.53 -5.33
C SER A 185 -10.52 -4.88 -3.84
N ASP A 186 -9.58 -4.43 -3.02
CA ASP A 186 -9.59 -4.69 -1.57
C ASP A 186 -10.82 -4.09 -0.89
N HIS A 187 -11.19 -2.85 -1.23
CA HIS A 187 -12.38 -2.20 -0.67
C HIS A 187 -13.67 -2.87 -1.16
N TYR A 188 -13.71 -3.29 -2.42
CA TYR A 188 -14.87 -4.00 -2.96
C TYR A 188 -15.08 -5.35 -2.26
N ILE A 189 -14.01 -6.15 -2.16
CA ILE A 189 -14.02 -7.47 -1.52
C ILE A 189 -14.34 -7.34 -0.03
N ASP A 190 -13.72 -6.38 0.66
CA ASP A 190 -14.01 -6.06 2.06
C ASP A 190 -15.50 -5.78 2.28
N ARG A 191 -16.09 -4.96 1.42
CA ARG A 191 -17.52 -4.64 1.49
C ARG A 191 -18.39 -5.89 1.32
N GLN A 192 -18.10 -6.75 0.33
CA GLN A 192 -18.90 -7.98 0.15
C GLN A 192 -18.77 -8.92 1.36
N LEU A 193 -17.60 -8.96 1.99
CA LEU A 193 -17.37 -9.78 3.16
C LEU A 193 -18.05 -9.22 4.41
N LYS A 194 -18.02 -7.90 4.63
CA LYS A 194 -18.84 -7.26 5.65
C LYS A 194 -20.32 -7.59 5.46
N HIS A 195 -20.81 -7.57 4.23
CA HIS A 195 -22.19 -7.96 3.95
C HIS A 195 -22.47 -9.41 4.35
N ALA A 196 -21.62 -10.36 3.92
CA ALA A 196 -21.76 -11.78 4.28
C ALA A 196 -21.80 -12.02 5.80
N PHE A 197 -20.95 -11.32 6.57
CA PHE A 197 -20.79 -11.54 8.01
C PHE A 197 -21.69 -10.67 8.91
N GLN A 198 -22.34 -9.62 8.39
CA GLN A 198 -22.99 -8.61 9.25
C GLN A 198 -24.33 -8.08 8.72
N SER A 199 -24.60 -8.20 7.42
CA SER A 199 -25.80 -7.62 6.81
C SER A 199 -26.83 -8.70 6.58
N GLN A 200 -28.05 -8.50 7.07
CA GLN A 200 -29.20 -9.35 6.73
C GLN A 200 -29.72 -9.05 5.32
N GLN A 201 -29.63 -7.77 4.92
CA GLN A 201 -30.07 -7.27 3.62
C GLN A 201 -29.08 -6.24 3.08
N ILE A 202 -29.02 -6.12 1.75
CA ILE A 202 -28.20 -5.13 1.06
C ILE A 202 -28.99 -4.38 0.00
N HIS A 203 -28.73 -3.08 -0.10
CA HIS A 203 -29.23 -2.26 -1.20
C HIS A 203 -28.30 -2.41 -2.40
N VAL A 204 -28.81 -3.00 -3.48
CA VAL A 204 -28.09 -3.14 -4.75
C VAL A 204 -28.30 -1.92 -5.63
N SER A 205 -29.48 -1.32 -5.53
CA SER A 205 -29.79 -0.02 -6.11
C SER A 205 -30.69 0.76 -5.15
N LYS A 206 -31.09 1.98 -5.55
CA LYS A 206 -32.08 2.77 -4.79
C LYS A 206 -33.42 2.04 -4.58
N THR A 207 -33.74 1.07 -5.44
CA THR A 207 -35.04 0.38 -5.45
C THR A 207 -34.95 -1.13 -5.25
N VAL A 208 -33.75 -1.72 -5.30
CA VAL A 208 -33.55 -3.17 -5.23
C VAL A 208 -32.82 -3.54 -3.95
N ILE A 209 -33.44 -4.40 -3.15
CA ILE A 209 -32.89 -4.97 -1.91
C ILE A 209 -32.72 -6.48 -2.13
N GLU A 210 -31.56 -7.02 -1.76
CA GLU A 210 -31.28 -8.46 -1.76
C GLU A 210 -31.07 -8.95 -0.32
N ASN A 211 -31.59 -10.14 0.00
CA ASN A 211 -31.30 -10.82 1.26
C ASN A 211 -29.91 -11.47 1.20
N VAL A 212 -29.19 -11.39 2.29
CA VAL A 212 -27.90 -12.06 2.46
C VAL A 212 -28.15 -13.36 3.20
N ASN A 213 -28.19 -14.48 2.48
CA ASN A 213 -28.48 -15.80 3.04
C ASN A 213 -27.23 -16.39 3.74
N CYS A 214 -26.84 -15.78 4.86
CA CYS A 214 -25.63 -16.11 5.63
C CYS A 214 -25.88 -16.12 7.15
N ASP A 215 -27.12 -16.39 7.59
CA ASP A 215 -27.55 -16.21 8.99
C ASP A 215 -26.68 -16.97 9.99
N ASP A 216 -26.37 -18.23 9.69
CA ASP A 216 -25.60 -19.07 10.60
C ASP A 216 -24.19 -18.48 10.83
N ILE A 217 -23.51 -17.99 9.78
CA ILE A 217 -22.15 -17.44 9.90
C ILE A 217 -22.18 -16.08 10.59
N GLN A 218 -23.26 -15.32 10.39
CA GLN A 218 -23.51 -14.06 11.08
C GLN A 218 -23.73 -14.30 12.57
N GLY A 219 -24.47 -15.36 12.92
CA GLY A 219 -24.64 -15.84 14.29
C GLY A 219 -23.32 -16.17 14.95
N LEU A 220 -22.51 -17.04 14.33
CA LEU A 220 -21.18 -17.40 14.82
C LEU A 220 -20.28 -16.17 15.02
N PHE A 221 -20.24 -15.29 14.02
CA PHE A 221 -19.45 -14.07 14.08
C PHE A 221 -19.90 -13.14 15.21
N SER A 222 -21.20 -12.96 15.40
CA SER A 222 -21.78 -12.17 16.48
C SER A 222 -21.39 -12.73 17.85
N THR A 223 -21.53 -14.05 18.04
CA THR A 223 -21.15 -14.74 19.26
C THR A 223 -19.68 -14.54 19.60
N ILE A 224 -18.77 -14.80 18.64
CA ILE A 224 -17.33 -14.62 18.85
C ILE A 224 -17.00 -13.16 19.16
N LYS A 225 -17.58 -12.21 18.41
CA LYS A 225 -17.38 -10.76 18.62
C LYS A 225 -17.79 -10.35 20.04
N ASN A 226 -18.91 -10.89 20.54
CA ASN A 226 -19.40 -10.62 21.89
C ASN A 226 -18.46 -11.18 22.95
N ILE A 227 -18.03 -12.44 22.81
CA ILE A 227 -17.07 -13.06 23.75
C ILE A 227 -15.76 -12.26 23.79
N VAL A 228 -15.17 -11.96 22.63
CA VAL A 228 -13.93 -11.17 22.53
C VAL A 228 -14.10 -9.81 23.19
N SER A 229 -15.21 -9.13 22.94
CA SER A 229 -15.51 -7.84 23.54
C SER A 229 -15.62 -7.96 25.06
N SER A 230 -16.36 -8.92 25.60
CA SER A 230 -16.51 -9.10 27.04
C SER A 230 -15.20 -9.44 27.76
N VAL A 231 -14.38 -10.34 27.20
CA VAL A 231 -13.07 -10.69 27.77
C VAL A 231 -12.14 -9.47 27.80
N ARG A 232 -12.20 -8.61 26.78
CA ARG A 232 -11.43 -7.35 26.73
C ARG A 232 -11.89 -6.34 27.77
N HIS A 233 -13.20 -6.10 27.88
CA HIS A 233 -13.76 -5.14 28.84
C HIS A 233 -13.56 -5.57 30.30
N SER A 234 -13.48 -6.88 30.58
CA SER A 234 -13.16 -7.38 31.92
C SER A 234 -11.67 -7.38 32.28
N HIS A 235 -10.80 -6.96 31.36
CA HIS A 235 -9.35 -7.01 31.50
C HIS A 235 -8.75 -8.42 31.72
N LYS A 236 -9.56 -9.49 31.63
CA LYS A 236 -9.10 -10.89 31.79
C LYS A 236 -8.24 -11.41 30.62
N GLN A 237 -8.16 -10.67 29.51
CA GLN A 237 -7.27 -11.00 28.40
C GLN A 237 -5.79 -11.12 28.84
N GLN A 238 -5.37 -10.47 29.93
CA GLN A 238 -4.00 -10.57 30.44
C GLN A 238 -3.61 -11.98 30.89
N SER A 239 -4.59 -12.81 31.24
CA SER A 239 -4.39 -14.21 31.63
C SER A 239 -4.17 -15.16 30.44
N LEU A 240 -4.33 -14.67 29.20
CA LEU A 240 -4.14 -15.46 27.98
C LEU A 240 -2.70 -15.35 27.47
N PRO A 241 -2.15 -16.43 26.86
CA PRO A 241 -0.79 -16.42 26.32
C PRO A 241 -0.63 -15.47 25.12
N LYS A 242 -1.73 -15.12 24.46
CA LYS A 242 -1.77 -14.16 23.35
C LYS A 242 -2.96 -13.23 23.51
N LYS A 243 -2.85 -12.04 22.90
CA LYS A 243 -3.92 -11.05 22.88
C LYS A 243 -5.01 -11.45 21.88
N LEU A 244 -6.25 -11.49 22.34
CA LEU A 244 -7.42 -11.50 21.46
C LEU A 244 -7.44 -10.22 20.62
N GLN A 245 -7.86 -10.36 19.37
CA GLN A 245 -8.00 -9.26 18.42
C GLN A 245 -9.46 -8.86 18.35
N SER A 246 -9.78 -7.62 18.74
CA SER A 246 -11.12 -7.08 18.51
C SER A 246 -11.35 -6.86 17.02
N TYR A 247 -12.57 -7.11 16.55
CA TYR A 247 -12.95 -6.76 15.20
C TYR A 247 -12.88 -5.24 14.99
N SER A 248 -12.02 -4.81 14.07
CA SER A 248 -12.05 -3.47 13.49
C SER A 248 -12.75 -3.55 12.14
N GLY A 249 -13.91 -2.92 12.00
CA GLY A 249 -14.66 -2.87 10.74
C GLY A 249 -14.00 -2.05 9.63
N THR A 250 -12.74 -1.65 9.79
CA THR A 250 -12.00 -0.83 8.83
C THR A 250 -11.38 -1.64 7.70
N ARG A 251 -11.18 -2.97 7.83
CA ARG A 251 -10.57 -3.81 6.78
C ARG A 251 -11.09 -5.24 6.75
N PHE A 252 -10.99 -5.85 5.57
CA PHE A 252 -11.42 -7.22 5.28
C PHE A 252 -10.81 -8.24 6.23
N ASN A 253 -9.51 -8.12 6.46
CA ASN A 253 -8.80 -9.06 7.31
C ASN A 253 -9.21 -8.96 8.80
N GLY A 254 -9.96 -7.94 9.22
CA GLY A 254 -10.38 -7.76 10.61
C GLY A 254 -11.22 -8.92 11.13
N VAL A 255 -12.17 -9.41 10.32
CA VAL A 255 -12.94 -10.62 10.65
C VAL A 255 -12.01 -11.82 10.80
N LEU A 256 -11.16 -12.04 9.80
CA LEU A 256 -10.27 -13.20 9.73
C LEU A 256 -9.22 -13.21 10.84
N TYR A 257 -8.68 -12.04 11.22
CA TYR A 257 -7.73 -11.92 12.33
C TYR A 257 -8.39 -12.17 13.67
N MET A 258 -9.63 -11.71 13.88
CA MET A 258 -10.37 -12.01 15.10
C MET A 258 -10.66 -13.51 15.20
N LEU A 259 -11.18 -14.12 14.12
CA LEU A 259 -11.48 -15.55 14.08
C LEU A 259 -10.23 -16.41 14.30
N ASP A 260 -9.12 -16.13 13.61
CA ASP A 260 -7.87 -16.90 13.80
C ASP A 260 -7.25 -16.69 15.20
N ALA A 261 -7.30 -15.47 15.75
CA ALA A 261 -6.84 -15.23 17.12
C ALA A 261 -7.69 -15.97 18.15
N PHE A 262 -9.02 -15.96 17.99
CA PHE A 262 -9.96 -16.69 18.84
C PHE A 262 -9.73 -18.20 18.76
N ARG A 263 -9.60 -18.74 17.55
CA ARG A 263 -9.30 -20.16 17.28
C ARG A 263 -8.02 -20.64 17.93
N LYS A 264 -6.93 -19.85 17.81
CA LYS A 264 -5.64 -20.16 18.44
C LYS A 264 -5.68 -20.16 19.95
N LEU A 265 -6.69 -19.52 20.55
CA LEU A 265 -6.89 -19.40 21.98
C LEU A 265 -8.08 -20.21 22.49
N PHE A 266 -8.72 -21.01 21.61
CA PHE A 266 -10.02 -21.63 21.90
C PHE A 266 -9.98 -22.41 23.22
N ASN A 267 -8.99 -23.27 23.37
CA ASN A 267 -8.85 -24.12 24.56
C ASN A 267 -8.48 -23.33 25.84
N GLU A 268 -7.87 -22.14 25.70
CA GLU A 268 -7.48 -21.27 26.82
C GLU A 268 -8.56 -20.26 27.24
N LEU A 269 -9.66 -20.15 26.51
CA LEU A 269 -10.75 -19.21 26.79
C LEU A 269 -11.63 -19.52 28.01
N PRO A 270 -11.98 -20.79 28.34
CA PRO A 270 -12.95 -21.07 29.39
C PRO A 270 -12.68 -20.38 30.75
N PRO A 271 -11.43 -20.32 31.26
CA PRO A 271 -11.13 -19.65 32.53
C PRO A 271 -11.37 -18.14 32.54
N VAL A 272 -11.35 -17.49 31.37
CA VAL A 272 -11.48 -16.02 31.26
C VAL A 272 -12.91 -15.56 30.95
N LEU A 273 -13.86 -16.49 30.76
CA LEU A 273 -15.28 -16.16 30.60
C LEU A 273 -15.87 -15.72 31.95
N ILE A 274 -16.73 -14.69 31.92
CA ILE A 274 -17.09 -13.93 33.14
C ILE A 274 -18.48 -14.31 33.67
N ASN A 275 -19.36 -14.82 32.81
CA ASN A 275 -20.73 -15.17 33.18
C ASN A 275 -21.17 -16.45 32.46
N SER A 276 -22.22 -17.09 32.99
CA SER A 276 -22.79 -18.33 32.44
C SER A 276 -23.23 -18.18 30.99
N LYS A 277 -23.87 -17.07 30.61
CA LYS A 277 -24.32 -16.83 29.23
C LYS A 277 -23.18 -16.89 28.20
N LEU A 278 -22.00 -16.38 28.55
CA LEU A 278 -20.81 -16.45 27.68
C LEU A 278 -20.22 -17.85 27.63
N ILE A 279 -20.33 -18.62 28.72
CA ILE A 279 -19.90 -20.02 28.77
C ILE A 279 -20.81 -20.86 27.87
N ASP A 280 -22.13 -20.69 28.00
CA ASP A 280 -23.13 -21.38 27.18
C ASP A 280 -22.90 -21.05 25.70
N ALA A 281 -22.79 -19.76 25.36
CA ALA A 281 -22.52 -19.32 23.99
C ALA A 281 -21.17 -19.80 23.44
N TYR A 282 -20.15 -19.97 24.29
CA TYR A 282 -18.87 -20.56 23.89
C TYR A 282 -18.98 -22.07 23.63
N GLN A 283 -19.76 -22.79 24.44
CA GLN A 283 -19.97 -24.24 24.28
C GLN A 283 -20.76 -24.58 23.02
N GLU A 284 -21.63 -23.68 22.55
CA GLU A 284 -22.36 -23.81 21.29
C GLU A 284 -21.47 -23.59 20.04
N ILE A 285 -20.26 -23.07 20.20
CA ILE A 285 -19.35 -22.87 19.06
C ILE A 285 -18.77 -24.22 18.63
N ASP A 286 -19.11 -24.64 17.43
CA ASP A 286 -18.42 -25.74 16.77
C ASP A 286 -16.98 -25.34 16.40
N LYS A 287 -16.01 -26.02 17.03
CA LYS A 287 -14.58 -25.79 16.79
C LYS A 287 -14.17 -26.18 15.36
N GLN A 288 -14.80 -27.21 14.78
CA GLN A 288 -14.46 -27.64 13.41
C GLN A 288 -14.78 -26.54 12.41
N THR A 289 -15.97 -25.95 12.52
CA THR A 289 -16.37 -24.77 11.76
C THR A 289 -15.36 -23.62 11.91
N LEU A 290 -14.84 -23.37 13.12
CA LEU A 290 -13.84 -22.33 13.33
C LEU A 290 -12.47 -22.68 12.71
N ASP A 291 -12.07 -23.95 12.70
CA ASP A 291 -10.85 -24.40 12.03
C ASP A 291 -10.95 -24.26 10.50
N ASP A 292 -12.13 -24.45 9.93
CA ASP A 292 -12.41 -24.25 8.51
C ASP A 292 -12.25 -22.77 8.07
N CYS A 293 -12.37 -21.80 8.99
CA CYS A 293 -12.17 -20.37 8.72
C CYS A 293 -10.81 -20.04 8.09
N ASN A 294 -9.76 -20.82 8.39
CA ASN A 294 -8.42 -20.56 7.86
C ASN A 294 -8.33 -20.76 6.35
N PHE A 295 -9.24 -21.54 5.76
CA PHE A 295 -9.26 -21.82 4.33
C PHE A 295 -9.92 -20.72 3.50
N ILE A 296 -10.61 -19.76 4.14
CA ILE A 296 -11.29 -18.65 3.46
C ILE A 296 -10.29 -17.80 2.65
N LYS A 297 -9.09 -17.52 3.19
CA LYS A 297 -8.09 -16.68 2.48
C LYS A 297 -7.58 -17.31 1.18
N PRO A 298 -7.08 -18.56 1.16
CA PRO A 298 -6.66 -19.21 -0.09
C PRO A 298 -7.80 -19.46 -1.06
N ILE A 299 -9.00 -19.81 -0.56
CA ILE A 299 -10.14 -20.16 -1.41
C ILE A 299 -10.73 -18.93 -2.10
N PHE A 300 -10.71 -17.75 -1.48
CA PHE A 300 -11.06 -16.50 -2.17
C PHE A 300 -10.18 -16.25 -3.39
N ILE A 301 -8.87 -16.45 -3.26
CA ILE A 301 -7.93 -16.29 -4.36
C ILE A 301 -8.22 -17.34 -5.44
N LYS A 302 -8.44 -18.61 -5.07
CA LYS A 302 -8.77 -19.69 -6.01
C LYS A 302 -10.12 -19.53 -6.72
N GLN A 303 -11.14 -18.97 -6.04
CA GLN A 303 -12.46 -18.70 -6.63
C GLN A 303 -12.43 -17.51 -7.60
N ILE A 304 -11.65 -16.46 -7.31
CA ILE A 304 -11.37 -15.38 -8.27
C ILE A 304 -10.66 -15.94 -9.51
N LEU A 305 -9.75 -16.91 -9.31
CA LEU A 305 -8.96 -17.53 -10.37
C LEU A 305 -9.64 -18.75 -11.02
N GLY A 306 -10.87 -19.10 -10.64
CA GLY A 306 -11.67 -20.17 -11.25
C GLY A 306 -11.09 -21.59 -11.18
N THR A 307 -10.24 -21.92 -10.21
CA THR A 307 -9.63 -23.25 -10.10
C THR A 307 -10.52 -24.27 -9.38
N ASN A 308 -10.46 -25.53 -9.82
CA ASN A 308 -11.34 -26.69 -9.54
C ASN A 308 -11.88 -26.88 -8.11
N ASP A 309 -13.12 -27.41 -8.05
CA ASP A 309 -13.98 -27.72 -6.89
C ASP A 309 -13.41 -28.65 -5.80
N LYS A 310 -12.21 -29.23 -5.97
CA LYS A 310 -11.67 -30.25 -5.05
C LYS A 310 -11.40 -29.72 -3.64
N ASP A 311 -11.23 -28.42 -3.46
CA ASP A 311 -11.00 -27.81 -2.14
C ASP A 311 -12.31 -27.53 -1.37
N ARG A 312 -13.49 -27.62 -2.01
CA ARG A 312 -14.77 -27.39 -1.31
C ARG A 312 -15.13 -28.51 -0.32
N SER A 313 -14.56 -29.71 -0.49
CA SER A 313 -14.85 -30.85 0.39
C SER A 313 -14.36 -30.67 1.83
N PHE A 314 -13.49 -29.69 2.08
CA PHE A 314 -12.92 -29.39 3.40
C PHE A 314 -13.60 -28.21 4.11
N LEU A 315 -14.64 -27.63 3.53
CA LEU A 315 -15.36 -26.51 4.13
C LEU A 315 -16.66 -26.96 4.75
N SER A 316 -16.94 -26.54 5.98
CA SER A 316 -18.27 -26.67 6.56
C SER A 316 -19.31 -25.95 5.69
N SER A 317 -20.54 -26.47 5.68
CA SER A 317 -21.70 -25.89 4.98
C SER A 317 -21.90 -24.41 5.31
N LEU A 318 -21.48 -23.99 6.50
CA LEU A 318 -21.50 -22.63 6.98
C LEU A 318 -20.69 -21.66 6.12
N PHE A 319 -19.46 -22.03 5.75
CA PHE A 319 -18.59 -21.16 4.94
C PHE A 319 -18.94 -21.21 3.46
N ILE A 320 -19.58 -22.28 3.01
CA ILE A 320 -20.06 -22.41 1.64
C ILE A 320 -21.09 -21.33 1.31
N SER A 321 -21.98 -20.97 2.24
CA SER A 321 -22.98 -19.91 2.02
C SER A 321 -22.32 -18.54 1.84
N ALA A 322 -21.40 -18.17 2.74
CA ALA A 322 -20.64 -16.93 2.68
C ALA A 322 -19.78 -16.83 1.41
N LEU A 323 -19.06 -17.90 1.05
CA LEU A 323 -18.25 -17.96 -0.16
C LEU A 323 -19.11 -17.91 -1.42
N SER A 324 -20.25 -18.61 -1.44
CA SER A 324 -21.17 -18.60 -2.57
C SER A 324 -21.78 -17.22 -2.77
N PHE A 325 -22.16 -16.54 -1.68
CA PHE A 325 -22.63 -15.16 -1.71
C PHE A 325 -21.55 -14.24 -2.28
N VAL A 326 -20.33 -14.25 -1.74
CA VAL A 326 -19.25 -13.38 -2.23
C VAL A 326 -18.87 -13.69 -3.67
N ALA A 327 -18.78 -14.97 -4.06
CA ALA A 327 -18.50 -15.38 -5.44
C ALA A 327 -19.61 -14.93 -6.41
N HIS A 328 -20.88 -15.03 -5.99
CA HIS A 328 -22.00 -14.50 -6.76
C HIS A 328 -21.86 -12.98 -6.95
N ARG A 329 -21.62 -12.23 -5.86
CA ARG A 329 -21.44 -10.77 -5.90
C ARG A 329 -20.28 -10.34 -6.78
N ILE A 330 -19.14 -11.03 -6.68
CA ILE A 330 -17.98 -10.84 -7.58
C ILE A 330 -18.41 -10.99 -9.04
N LYS A 331 -19.25 -11.98 -9.36
CA LYS A 331 -19.69 -12.26 -10.73
C LYS A 331 -20.73 -11.28 -11.27
N VAL A 332 -21.60 -10.73 -10.42
CA VAL A 332 -22.77 -9.93 -10.87
C VAL A 332 -22.67 -8.43 -10.56
N ALA A 333 -21.91 -8.06 -9.54
CA ALA A 333 -21.90 -6.71 -9.00
C ALA A 333 -20.50 -6.06 -8.99
N TRP A 334 -19.42 -6.81 -9.24
CA TRP A 334 -18.09 -6.22 -9.33
C TRP A 334 -17.87 -5.67 -10.74
N PHE A 335 -17.57 -4.38 -10.83
CA PHE A 335 -17.26 -3.75 -12.10
C PHE A 335 -15.83 -4.08 -12.53
N ILE A 336 -15.66 -5.23 -13.20
CA ILE A 336 -14.41 -5.64 -13.82
C ILE A 336 -14.17 -4.79 -15.07
N THR A 337 -13.27 -3.81 -14.95
CA THR A 337 -12.87 -2.94 -16.06
C THR A 337 -12.07 -3.70 -17.12
N ARG A 338 -11.88 -3.07 -18.28
CA ARG A 338 -11.00 -3.58 -19.34
C ARG A 338 -9.58 -3.88 -18.84
N GLU A 339 -9.03 -3.04 -17.98
CA GLU A 339 -7.66 -3.17 -17.49
C GLU A 339 -7.49 -4.44 -16.66
N HIS A 340 -8.48 -4.79 -15.85
CA HIS A 340 -8.50 -6.06 -15.13
C HIS A 340 -8.44 -7.25 -16.09
N ARG A 341 -9.22 -7.21 -17.18
CA ARG A 341 -9.21 -8.26 -18.21
C ARG A 341 -7.86 -8.35 -18.91
N LEU A 342 -7.27 -7.20 -19.27
CA LEU A 342 -5.94 -7.16 -19.88
C LEU A 342 -4.87 -7.77 -18.97
N VAL A 343 -4.91 -7.54 -17.66
CA VAL A 343 -3.99 -8.19 -16.71
C VAL A 343 -4.13 -9.71 -16.78
N THR A 344 -5.36 -10.23 -16.79
CA THR A 344 -5.64 -11.68 -16.90
C THR A 344 -5.09 -12.27 -18.20
N ILE A 345 -5.27 -11.58 -19.33
CA ILE A 345 -4.73 -12.00 -20.64
C ILE A 345 -3.19 -12.02 -20.63
N LEU A 346 -2.59 -10.96 -20.08
CA LEU A 346 -1.15 -10.81 -19.98
C LEU A 346 -0.51 -11.81 -19.00
N HIS A 347 -1.30 -12.51 -18.20
CA HIS A 347 -0.81 -13.54 -17.31
C HIS A 347 -0.71 -14.88 -18.04
N PRO A 348 0.47 -15.52 -18.12
CA PRO A 348 0.65 -16.77 -18.87
C PRO A 348 -0.31 -17.90 -18.44
N ASN A 349 -0.54 -18.04 -17.14
CA ASN A 349 -1.45 -19.05 -16.58
C ASN A 349 -2.93 -18.74 -16.79
N PHE A 350 -3.30 -17.46 -16.96
CA PHE A 350 -4.70 -17.03 -17.02
C PHE A 350 -5.15 -16.53 -18.39
N LYS A 351 -4.26 -16.50 -19.39
CA LYS A 351 -4.53 -16.03 -20.76
C LYS A 351 -5.68 -16.73 -21.48
N LYS A 352 -6.11 -17.90 -21.01
CA LYS A 352 -7.24 -18.68 -21.55
C LYS A 352 -8.58 -18.39 -20.89
N PHE A 353 -8.64 -17.66 -19.76
CA PHE A 353 -9.87 -17.46 -18.99
C PHE A 353 -10.88 -16.49 -19.63
N GLU A 354 -10.47 -15.61 -20.55
CA GLU A 354 -11.38 -14.62 -21.15
C GLU A 354 -12.34 -15.24 -22.18
N SER A 355 -12.05 -16.43 -22.72
CA SER A 355 -12.94 -17.10 -23.68
C SER A 355 -14.34 -17.40 -23.13
N CYS A 356 -14.52 -17.34 -21.80
CA CYS A 356 -15.75 -17.66 -21.10
C CYS A 356 -16.61 -16.44 -20.72
N ALA A 357 -16.12 -15.21 -20.87
CA ALA A 357 -16.80 -14.00 -20.39
C ALA A 357 -17.77 -13.38 -21.43
N ASP A 358 -17.56 -13.61 -22.73
CA ASP A 358 -18.34 -13.02 -23.82
C ASP A 358 -19.68 -13.73 -24.09
N GLU A 359 -19.91 -14.91 -23.52
CA GLU A 359 -21.19 -15.64 -23.72
C GLU A 359 -22.40 -14.88 -23.15
N LYS A 360 -22.21 -13.96 -22.21
CA LYS A 360 -23.31 -13.19 -21.59
C LYS A 360 -23.85 -12.04 -22.46
N GLN A 361 -23.11 -11.56 -23.46
CA GLN A 361 -23.61 -10.55 -24.41
C GLN A 361 -24.16 -11.16 -25.71
N ALA A 362 -23.87 -12.44 -25.98
CA ALA A 362 -24.31 -13.13 -27.21
C ALA A 362 -25.65 -13.88 -27.09
N ALA A 363 -26.26 -13.95 -25.90
CA ALA A 363 -27.46 -14.75 -25.65
C ALA A 363 -28.76 -14.24 -26.32
N SER A 364 -28.71 -13.22 -27.17
CA SER A 364 -29.86 -12.70 -27.94
C SER A 364 -29.76 -12.94 -29.46
N SER A 365 -28.78 -13.71 -29.94
CA SER A 365 -28.75 -14.10 -31.37
C SER A 365 -28.25 -15.53 -31.55
N SER A 366 -29.18 -16.43 -31.88
CA SER A 366 -28.88 -17.77 -32.37
C SER A 366 -28.14 -17.67 -33.70
N HIS A 367 -26.99 -18.33 -33.79
CA HIS A 367 -26.02 -18.35 -34.89
C HIS A 367 -24.92 -17.27 -34.87
N VAL A 368 -24.00 -17.35 -33.91
CA VAL A 368 -22.62 -16.89 -34.13
C VAL A 368 -21.64 -17.98 -33.69
N SER A 369 -21.04 -18.61 -34.69
CA SER A 369 -19.94 -19.55 -34.57
C SER A 369 -18.72 -18.90 -33.90
N ILE A 370 -17.87 -19.74 -33.30
CA ILE A 370 -16.63 -19.45 -32.56
C ILE A 370 -15.63 -18.61 -33.39
N LYS A 371 -15.94 -17.33 -33.59
CA LYS A 371 -15.11 -16.30 -34.23
C LYS A 371 -15.00 -15.02 -33.38
N CYS A 372 -15.89 -14.85 -32.39
CA CYS A 372 -16.06 -13.59 -31.65
C CYS A 372 -14.94 -13.26 -30.64
N ALA A 373 -14.30 -14.28 -30.06
CA ALA A 373 -13.23 -14.07 -29.06
C ALA A 373 -11.97 -13.42 -29.66
N SER A 374 -11.69 -13.61 -30.96
CA SER A 374 -10.51 -13.03 -31.61
C SER A 374 -10.62 -11.52 -31.89
N SER A 375 -11.83 -10.98 -31.99
CA SER A 375 -12.08 -9.57 -32.31
C SER A 375 -12.18 -8.67 -31.07
N ALA A 376 -12.65 -9.21 -29.95
CA ALA A 376 -12.86 -8.43 -28.71
C ALA A 376 -11.54 -7.88 -28.14
N TRP A 377 -10.52 -8.73 -28.02
CA TRP A 377 -9.22 -8.28 -27.50
C TRP A 377 -8.43 -7.45 -28.53
N LYS A 378 -8.65 -7.62 -29.84
CA LYS A 378 -8.08 -6.72 -30.88
C LYS A 378 -8.52 -5.28 -30.64
N GLY A 379 -9.81 -5.07 -30.36
CA GLY A 379 -10.34 -3.76 -29.96
C GLY A 379 -9.74 -3.26 -28.63
N LEU A 380 -9.60 -4.15 -27.64
CA LEU A 380 -9.02 -3.84 -26.32
C LEU A 380 -7.49 -3.63 -26.35
N LEU A 381 -6.79 -3.98 -27.42
CA LEU A 381 -5.37 -3.66 -27.58
C LEU A 381 -5.17 -2.43 -28.45
N ALA A 382 -5.89 -2.32 -29.59
CA ALA A 382 -5.83 -1.17 -30.49
C ALA A 382 -6.10 0.16 -29.76
N GLN A 383 -7.14 0.19 -28.92
CA GLN A 383 -7.49 1.39 -28.14
C GLN A 383 -6.43 1.75 -27.08
N CYS A 384 -5.57 0.82 -26.63
CA CYS A 384 -4.47 1.14 -25.70
C CYS A 384 -3.32 1.86 -26.44
N PHE A 385 -3.18 1.60 -27.74
CA PHE A 385 -2.21 2.25 -28.64
C PHE A 385 -2.69 3.60 -29.15
N ASP A 386 -3.97 3.75 -29.51
CA ASP A 386 -4.54 5.04 -29.97
C ASP A 386 -4.38 6.15 -28.92
N GLN A 387 -4.39 5.78 -27.65
CA GLN A 387 -4.11 6.66 -26.51
C GLN A 387 -2.66 7.24 -26.48
N GLN A 388 -1.75 6.81 -27.34
CA GLN A 388 -0.37 7.31 -27.34
C GLN A 388 -0.12 8.56 -28.21
N GLN A 389 -0.99 8.94 -29.16
CA GLN A 389 -0.60 9.90 -30.21
C GLN A 389 -1.70 10.92 -30.58
N ASN A 390 -1.88 11.94 -29.73
CA ASN A 390 -2.49 13.23 -30.14
C ASN A 390 -1.46 14.23 -30.70
N GLY A 391 -0.43 13.74 -31.41
CA GLY A 391 0.56 14.63 -32.01
C GLY A 391 1.41 13.93 -33.07
N LEU A 392 1.08 14.23 -34.33
CA LEU A 392 1.90 14.03 -35.55
C LEU A 392 2.23 12.56 -35.89
N ILE A 393 1.44 11.95 -36.77
CA ILE A 393 1.83 11.15 -37.97
C ILE A 393 0.56 10.45 -38.52
N SER A 394 0.40 10.45 -39.85
CA SER A 394 -0.73 9.88 -40.61
C SER A 394 -1.04 8.43 -40.23
N SER A 395 -2.32 8.16 -39.96
CA SER A 395 -2.87 6.94 -39.37
C SER A 395 -2.96 5.74 -40.32
N ALA A 396 -2.91 5.92 -41.64
CA ALA A 396 -3.23 4.82 -42.57
C ALA A 396 -2.11 3.79 -42.79
N HIS A 397 -0.84 4.20 -42.76
CA HIS A 397 0.28 3.30 -43.11
C HIS A 397 0.79 2.42 -41.95
N ARG A 398 0.35 2.64 -40.71
CA ARG A 398 0.86 1.91 -39.53
C ARG A 398 -0.05 0.76 -39.06
N TYR A 399 -1.33 0.76 -39.43
CA TYR A 399 -2.22 -0.37 -39.11
C TYR A 399 -1.83 -1.66 -39.84
N GLN A 400 -1.17 -1.57 -41.01
CA GLN A 400 -0.67 -2.73 -41.75
C GLN A 400 0.57 -3.38 -41.07
N GLU A 401 1.46 -2.61 -40.43
CA GLU A 401 2.61 -3.19 -39.69
C GLU A 401 2.22 -3.81 -38.32
N ILE A 402 1.08 -3.42 -37.75
CA ILE A 402 0.61 -3.90 -36.44
C ILE A 402 -0.08 -5.27 -36.54
N ASP A 403 -0.70 -5.60 -37.68
CA ASP A 403 -1.39 -6.89 -37.87
C ASP A 403 -0.41 -8.03 -38.22
N ASP A 404 0.72 -7.73 -38.88
CA ASP A 404 1.68 -8.73 -39.39
C ASP A 404 2.81 -9.13 -38.41
N ASN A 405 3.08 -8.34 -37.36
CA ASN A 405 4.20 -8.59 -36.41
C ASN A 405 3.78 -9.01 -34.99
N LEU A 406 2.51 -9.35 -34.81
CA LEU A 406 2.03 -9.91 -33.56
C LEU A 406 2.35 -11.42 -33.58
N ASN A 407 3.50 -11.80 -32.98
CA ASN A 407 3.80 -13.17 -32.49
C ASN A 407 2.80 -13.59 -31.36
N ARG A 408 1.56 -13.16 -31.48
CA ARG A 408 0.50 -13.13 -30.48
C ARG A 408 -0.27 -14.43 -30.50
N ASP A 409 -0.55 -14.94 -31.69
CA ASP A 409 -1.19 -16.24 -31.85
C ASP A 409 -0.25 -17.32 -31.27
N PHE A 410 1.07 -17.10 -31.37
CA PHE A 410 2.09 -17.88 -30.66
C PHE A 410 1.96 -17.76 -29.13
N TYR A 411 1.86 -16.56 -28.53
CA TYR A 411 1.63 -16.42 -27.09
C TYR A 411 0.38 -17.17 -26.61
N PHE A 412 -0.71 -17.19 -27.38
CA PHE A 412 -1.95 -17.86 -26.97
C PHE A 412 -1.95 -19.39 -27.21
N GLN A 413 -1.18 -19.86 -28.19
CA GLN A 413 -1.05 -21.28 -28.53
C GLN A 413 0.02 -22.00 -27.71
N GLU A 414 1.11 -21.31 -27.36
CA GLU A 414 2.24 -21.90 -26.66
C GLU A 414 1.91 -22.14 -25.18
N ASP A 415 2.20 -23.34 -24.68
CA ASP A 415 2.13 -23.62 -23.25
C ASP A 415 3.40 -23.08 -22.57
N MET A 416 3.27 -21.95 -21.88
CA MET A 416 4.40 -21.27 -21.24
C MET A 416 4.80 -21.90 -19.90
N GLY A 417 4.20 -23.05 -19.55
CA GLY A 417 4.36 -23.72 -18.26
C GLY A 417 3.53 -23.04 -17.17
N GLN A 418 2.84 -23.85 -16.36
CA GLN A 418 2.14 -23.37 -15.17
C GLN A 418 3.12 -23.34 -14.00
N ASP A 419 3.84 -22.23 -13.86
CA ASP A 419 4.56 -21.93 -12.62
C ASP A 419 3.62 -21.15 -11.69
N GLU A 420 3.41 -21.64 -10.47
CA GLU A 420 2.51 -21.05 -9.49
C GLU A 420 3.05 -19.70 -8.94
N ASP A 421 4.37 -19.48 -9.01
CA ASP A 421 5.07 -18.32 -8.44
C ASP A 421 5.57 -17.31 -9.50
N ILE A 422 4.97 -17.29 -10.69
CA ILE A 422 5.40 -16.39 -11.78
C ILE A 422 5.30 -14.92 -11.36
N HIS A 423 6.45 -14.24 -11.29
CA HIS A 423 6.49 -12.79 -11.20
C HIS A 423 6.24 -12.17 -12.59
N ILE A 424 4.97 -11.83 -12.87
CA ILE A 424 4.48 -11.41 -14.20
C ILE A 424 5.28 -10.28 -14.85
N VAL A 425 5.77 -9.31 -14.06
CA VAL A 425 6.57 -8.20 -14.59
C VAL A 425 7.93 -8.70 -15.10
N ASP A 426 8.55 -9.65 -14.39
CA ASP A 426 9.81 -10.27 -14.80
C ASP A 426 9.65 -11.20 -16.00
N PHE A 427 8.50 -11.87 -16.10
CA PHE A 427 8.14 -12.63 -17.29
C PHE A 427 8.16 -11.72 -18.52
N TRP A 428 7.43 -10.60 -18.51
CA TRP A 428 7.39 -9.68 -19.64
C TRP A 428 8.74 -9.00 -19.89
N ARG A 429 9.55 -8.76 -18.86
CA ARG A 429 10.93 -8.28 -18.99
C ARG A 429 11.78 -9.22 -19.84
N LYS A 430 11.69 -10.54 -19.60
CA LYS A 430 12.46 -11.57 -20.35
C LYS A 430 11.92 -11.76 -21.76
N GLN A 431 10.62 -11.58 -21.96
CA GLN A 431 9.93 -11.84 -23.22
C GLN A 431 9.95 -10.65 -24.22
N GLN A 432 10.71 -9.59 -23.92
CA GLN A 432 10.84 -8.40 -24.78
C GLN A 432 11.35 -8.70 -26.19
N ASN A 433 12.24 -9.68 -26.33
CA ASN A 433 12.79 -10.05 -27.64
C ASN A 433 11.82 -10.93 -28.44
N SER A 434 10.97 -11.71 -27.75
CA SER A 434 10.03 -12.66 -28.36
C SER A 434 8.74 -11.97 -28.83
N PHE A 435 8.34 -10.90 -28.15
CA PHE A 435 7.12 -10.14 -28.45
C PHE A 435 7.42 -8.63 -28.48
N PRO A 436 7.23 -7.93 -29.61
CA PRO A 436 7.52 -6.50 -29.69
C PRO A 436 6.47 -5.62 -28.97
N THR A 437 5.23 -6.09 -28.91
CA THR A 437 4.06 -5.23 -28.58
C THR A 437 3.46 -5.53 -27.20
N LEU A 438 3.35 -6.80 -26.80
CA LEU A 438 2.74 -7.22 -25.53
C LEU A 438 3.49 -6.71 -24.28
N PRO A 439 4.84 -6.71 -24.22
CA PRO A 439 5.57 -6.15 -23.09
C PRO A 439 5.32 -4.65 -22.91
N LEU A 440 5.09 -3.90 -24.00
CA LEU A 440 4.79 -2.46 -23.93
C LEU A 440 3.42 -2.21 -23.26
N ILE A 441 2.42 -3.03 -23.58
CA ILE A 441 1.11 -3.00 -22.93
C ILE A 441 1.24 -3.43 -21.47
N ALA A 442 1.97 -4.51 -21.20
CA ALA A 442 2.23 -5.01 -19.86
C ALA A 442 2.86 -3.93 -18.98
N ARG A 443 3.84 -3.18 -19.51
CA ARG A 443 4.47 -2.05 -18.81
C ARG A 443 3.50 -0.89 -18.52
N LYS A 444 2.40 -0.76 -19.26
CA LYS A 444 1.34 0.23 -19.00
C LYS A 444 0.30 -0.29 -18.02
N ILE A 445 -0.08 -1.57 -18.08
CA ILE A 445 -1.21 -2.08 -17.32
C ILE A 445 -0.80 -2.70 -15.98
N LEU A 446 0.25 -3.50 -15.93
CA LEU A 446 0.70 -4.20 -14.70
C LEU A 446 1.09 -3.27 -13.54
N PRO A 447 1.64 -2.07 -13.75
CA PRO A 447 1.85 -1.13 -12.66
C PRO A 447 0.58 -0.51 -12.05
N ILE A 448 -0.61 -0.71 -12.64
CA ILE A 448 -1.86 -0.31 -12.00
C ILE A 448 -2.05 -1.19 -10.76
N PRO A 449 -2.07 -0.63 -9.54
CA PRO A 449 -2.31 -1.44 -8.36
C PRO A 449 -3.78 -1.87 -8.32
N ALA A 450 -4.06 -3.12 -7.99
CA ALA A 450 -5.43 -3.58 -7.73
C ALA A 450 -6.03 -2.93 -6.46
N SER A 451 -5.18 -2.33 -5.61
CA SER A 451 -5.53 -1.82 -4.29
C SER A 451 -4.81 -0.50 -3.95
N ASN A 452 -5.51 0.40 -3.27
CA ASN A 452 -4.95 1.62 -2.69
C ASN A 452 -4.30 1.42 -1.30
N THR A 453 -4.22 0.18 -0.78
CA THR A 453 -3.69 -0.11 0.57
C THR A 453 -2.23 0.25 0.80
N ILE A 454 -1.45 0.55 -0.25
CA ILE A 454 -0.04 0.94 -0.12
C ILE A 454 0.09 2.25 0.69
N VAL A 455 -0.76 3.22 0.39
CA VAL A 455 -0.85 4.49 1.13
C VAL A 455 -1.30 4.24 2.56
N GLU A 456 -2.33 3.39 2.71
CA GLU A 456 -2.92 3.08 4.01
C GLU A 456 -1.93 2.36 4.94
N ARG A 457 -1.16 1.39 4.44
CA ARG A 457 -0.12 0.68 5.20
C ARG A 457 1.00 1.62 5.60
N HIS A 458 1.44 2.49 4.69
CA HIS A 458 2.45 3.50 4.98
C HIS A 458 1.99 4.42 6.11
N PHE A 459 0.75 4.90 6.03
CA PHE A 459 0.15 5.67 7.10
C PHE A 459 0.01 4.90 8.41
N SER A 460 -0.47 3.65 8.36
CA SER A 460 -0.63 2.81 9.56
C SER A 460 0.70 2.61 10.28
N SER A 461 1.79 2.40 9.54
CA SER A 461 3.14 2.32 10.12
C SER A 461 3.61 3.65 10.71
N SER A 462 3.15 4.77 10.11
CA SER A 462 3.48 6.12 10.53
C SER A 462 2.70 6.59 11.75
N LYS A 463 1.55 5.97 12.07
CA LYS A 463 0.80 6.23 13.32
C LYS A 463 1.68 6.04 14.56
N LEU A 464 2.68 5.16 14.53
CA LEU A 464 3.64 5.01 15.63
C LEU A 464 4.48 6.26 15.89
N SER A 465 4.61 7.14 14.89
CA SER A 465 5.29 8.44 15.03
C SER A 465 4.40 9.47 15.73
N VAL A 466 3.08 9.22 15.77
CA VAL A 466 2.04 10.09 16.33
C VAL A 466 1.38 9.37 17.50
N GLY A 467 1.92 9.55 18.69
CA GLY A 467 1.35 8.97 19.92
C GLY A 467 0.89 10.07 20.88
N GLU A 468 0.16 9.69 21.94
CA GLU A 468 -0.32 10.59 23.00
C GLU A 468 0.81 11.42 23.66
N CYS A 469 2.05 10.93 23.63
CA CYS A 469 3.24 11.65 24.15
C CYS A 469 4.00 12.48 23.10
N ARG A 470 3.48 12.59 21.86
CA ARG A 470 4.11 13.31 20.73
C ARG A 470 3.11 14.25 20.05
N THR A 471 2.41 15.05 20.85
CA THR A 471 1.39 16.01 20.41
C THR A 471 1.95 17.25 19.73
N ASN A 472 3.24 17.56 19.91
CA ASN A 472 3.90 18.74 19.35
C ASN A 472 4.52 18.49 17.96
N LEU A 473 3.89 17.64 17.16
CA LEU A 473 4.28 17.40 15.77
C LEU A 473 3.11 17.78 14.89
N GLY A 474 3.13 19.01 14.37
CA GLY A 474 2.12 19.50 13.44
C GLY A 474 1.89 18.56 12.25
N SER A 475 0.66 18.60 11.71
CA SER A 475 0.20 17.68 10.67
C SER A 475 1.09 17.67 9.40
N GLU A 476 1.62 18.84 9.03
CA GLU A 476 2.54 18.96 7.90
C GLU A 476 3.94 18.38 8.20
N LYS A 477 4.44 18.49 9.44
CA LYS A 477 5.73 17.89 9.81
C LYS A 477 5.64 16.36 9.82
N LEU A 478 4.52 15.80 10.26
CA LEU A 478 4.26 14.38 10.11
C LEU A 478 4.28 13.96 8.63
N ASN A 479 3.56 14.68 7.78
CA ASN A 479 3.53 14.44 6.34
C ASN A 479 4.94 14.44 5.71
N GLN A 480 5.80 15.38 6.10
CA GLN A 480 7.22 15.43 5.69
C GLN A 480 8.01 14.20 6.12
N LEU A 481 7.90 13.80 7.39
CA LEU A 481 8.60 12.61 7.91
C LEU A 481 8.15 11.33 7.20
N MET A 482 6.84 11.19 6.97
CA MET A 482 6.29 10.09 6.19
C MET A 482 6.86 10.04 4.77
N PHE A 483 6.96 11.20 4.11
CA PHE A 483 7.56 11.31 2.78
C PHE A 483 9.04 10.91 2.79
N LEU A 484 9.83 11.43 3.73
CA LEU A 484 11.26 11.16 3.82
C LEU A 484 11.53 9.70 4.12
N GLN A 485 10.78 9.08 5.04
CA GLN A 485 10.93 7.67 5.39
C GLN A 485 10.88 6.79 4.13
N LYS A 486 9.84 6.96 3.29
CA LYS A 486 9.69 6.15 2.08
C LYS A 486 10.74 6.51 1.02
N THR A 487 11.04 7.80 0.87
CA THR A 487 11.98 8.30 -0.14
C THR A 487 13.42 7.82 0.11
N LEU A 488 13.87 7.87 1.37
CA LEU A 488 15.22 7.41 1.73
C LEU A 488 15.39 5.90 1.56
N VAL A 489 14.36 5.11 1.90
CA VAL A 489 14.36 3.65 1.64
C VAL A 489 14.47 3.36 0.14
N LEU A 490 13.69 4.06 -0.68
CA LEU A 490 13.71 3.88 -2.12
C LEU A 490 15.07 4.25 -2.73
N LEU A 491 15.66 5.37 -2.31
CA LEU A 491 17.00 5.77 -2.75
C LEU A 491 18.07 4.76 -2.34
N LYS A 492 17.95 4.14 -1.16
CA LYS A 492 18.84 3.05 -0.72
C LYS A 492 18.73 1.84 -1.66
N GLN A 493 17.52 1.45 -2.04
CA GLN A 493 17.28 0.35 -2.98
C GLN A 493 17.89 0.65 -4.36
N LEU A 494 17.63 1.84 -4.91
CA LEU A 494 18.18 2.25 -6.21
C LEU A 494 19.72 2.29 -6.21
N ARG A 495 20.35 2.74 -5.11
CA ARG A 495 21.81 2.73 -4.96
C ARG A 495 22.40 1.32 -4.88
N GLN A 496 21.71 0.37 -4.27
CA GLN A 496 22.18 -1.02 -4.18
C GLN A 496 22.16 -1.72 -5.55
N VAL A 497 21.16 -1.41 -6.38
CA VAL A 497 21.04 -1.95 -7.74
C VAL A 497 22.12 -1.40 -8.68
N ASN A 498 22.50 -0.13 -8.52
CA ASN A 498 23.57 0.49 -9.32
C ASN A 498 24.99 0.07 -8.89
N LYS A 499 25.14 -0.75 -7.84
CA LYS A 499 26.41 -1.37 -7.44
C LYS A 499 26.63 -2.71 -8.17
N SER A 500 26.51 -2.74 -9.50
CA SER A 500 27.10 -3.82 -10.29
C SER A 500 28.64 -3.79 -10.14
N PRO A 501 29.35 -4.91 -10.36
CA PRO A 501 30.71 -5.13 -9.81
C PRO A 501 31.84 -4.35 -10.50
N THR A 502 31.52 -3.39 -11.37
CA THR A 502 32.52 -2.64 -12.12
C THR A 502 32.59 -1.20 -11.65
N LYS A 503 33.74 -0.88 -11.05
CA LYS A 503 34.23 0.42 -10.56
C LYS A 503 33.73 0.83 -9.17
N ARG A 504 34.44 0.30 -8.16
CA ARG A 504 34.67 1.00 -6.89
C ARG A 504 35.43 2.30 -7.18
N SER A 505 34.76 3.43 -7.08
CA SER A 505 35.41 4.67 -6.65
C SER A 505 34.81 5.04 -5.30
N ILE A 506 35.68 5.11 -4.28
CA ILE A 506 35.35 5.46 -2.90
C ILE A 506 35.26 7.01 -2.76
N SER A 507 35.47 7.81 -3.82
CA SER A 507 35.42 9.28 -3.72
C SER A 507 34.01 9.89 -3.65
N ASP A 508 32.98 9.24 -4.21
CA ASP A 508 31.69 9.91 -4.41
C ASP A 508 30.72 9.75 -3.24
N THR A 509 31.05 8.88 -2.28
CA THR A 509 30.11 8.49 -1.21
C THR A 509 30.10 9.48 -0.03
N VAL A 510 31.13 10.31 0.13
CA VAL A 510 31.25 11.24 1.26
C VAL A 510 30.91 12.69 0.86
N SER A 511 31.06 13.08 -0.41
CA SER A 511 30.89 14.46 -0.87
C SER A 511 29.45 15.01 -0.79
N MET A 512 28.42 14.16 -0.85
CA MET A 512 27.03 14.63 -0.98
C MET A 512 26.30 14.93 0.34
N MET A 513 26.83 14.49 1.48
CA MET A 513 26.31 14.84 2.82
C MET A 513 27.24 15.81 3.57
N SER A 514 28.55 15.82 3.29
CA SER A 514 29.50 16.72 3.94
C SER A 514 29.52 18.14 3.37
N GLY A 515 29.17 18.33 2.09
CA GLY A 515 29.26 19.64 1.42
C GLY A 515 28.39 20.76 2.01
N TYR A 516 27.37 20.42 2.81
CA TYR A 516 26.49 21.41 3.44
C TYR A 516 26.87 21.81 4.87
N SER A 517 27.67 21.02 5.60
CA SER A 517 28.10 21.42 6.96
C SER A 517 28.94 22.71 6.92
N SER A 518 29.78 22.85 5.90
CA SER A 518 30.61 24.03 5.67
C SER A 518 29.79 25.28 5.28
N GLU A 519 28.75 25.15 4.45
CA GLU A 519 27.89 26.30 4.08
C GLU A 519 26.95 26.74 5.23
N ILE A 520 26.52 25.81 6.09
CA ILE A 520 25.68 26.09 7.26
C ILE A 520 26.46 26.88 8.32
N ILE A 521 27.73 26.54 8.55
CA ILE A 521 28.61 27.27 9.49
C ILE A 521 28.85 28.71 9.01
N VAL A 522 29.03 28.91 7.69
CA VAL A 522 29.23 30.25 7.11
C VAL A 522 27.97 31.11 7.20
N LYS A 523 26.78 30.55 6.94
CA LYS A 523 25.50 31.28 7.04
C LYS A 523 25.08 31.58 8.48
N LYS A 524 25.46 30.75 9.46
CA LYS A 524 25.18 30.99 10.88
C LYS A 524 26.00 32.17 11.43
N LYS A 525 27.28 32.25 11.05
CA LYS A 525 28.17 33.37 11.40
C LYS A 525 27.67 34.71 10.85
N ALA A 526 27.24 34.74 9.59
CA ALA A 526 26.66 35.94 8.97
C ALA A 526 25.30 36.38 9.55
N ARG A 527 24.58 35.49 10.24
CA ARG A 527 23.31 35.80 10.92
C ARG A 527 23.52 36.25 12.36
N GLU A 528 24.47 35.67 13.08
CA GLU A 528 24.86 36.11 14.43
C GLU A 528 25.48 37.51 14.41
N ASP A 529 26.23 37.87 13.37
CA ASP A 529 26.76 39.23 13.17
C ASP A 529 25.66 40.27 12.84
N ASN A 530 24.52 39.84 12.27
CA ASN A 530 23.37 40.72 11.97
C ASN A 530 22.33 40.79 13.11
N ILE A 531 22.25 39.77 13.97
CA ILE A 531 21.30 39.76 15.10
C ILE A 531 21.76 40.67 16.23
N ASN A 532 23.07 40.91 16.36
CA ASN A 532 23.61 41.88 17.32
C ASN A 532 23.32 43.35 16.97
N SER A 533 22.70 43.66 15.81
CA SER A 533 22.33 45.03 15.43
C SER A 533 20.83 45.33 15.50
N SER A 534 19.95 44.39 15.86
CA SER A 534 18.51 44.67 15.88
C SER A 534 17.77 43.82 16.92
N ASN A 535 17.78 44.28 18.17
CA ASN A 535 16.83 43.85 19.19
C ASN A 535 15.67 44.85 19.27
N ASN A 536 14.49 44.44 18.81
CA ASN A 536 13.19 44.64 19.45
C ASN A 536 12.10 44.32 18.43
N GLU A 537 11.36 43.23 18.65
CA GLU A 537 9.89 43.23 18.67
C GLU A 537 9.34 41.80 18.80
N ASN A 538 8.37 41.67 19.69
CA ASN A 538 7.61 40.47 20.04
C ASN A 538 7.09 39.73 18.80
N ARG A 539 7.40 38.43 18.69
CA ARG A 539 6.58 37.48 17.94
C ARG A 539 6.34 36.24 18.77
N ASN A 540 5.05 36.03 19.08
CA ASN A 540 4.51 34.73 19.46
C ASN A 540 4.91 33.72 18.38
N ILE A 541 5.69 32.73 18.78
CA ILE A 541 6.06 31.58 17.96
C ILE A 541 5.11 30.46 18.35
N ASP A 542 4.19 30.10 17.45
CA ASP A 542 3.53 28.81 17.50
C ASP A 542 4.61 27.71 17.43
N LEU A 543 4.72 26.94 18.51
CA LEU A 543 5.75 25.92 18.72
C LEU A 543 5.25 24.54 18.24
N CYS A 544 5.77 24.11 17.08
CA CYS A 544 5.87 22.74 16.51
C CYS A 544 4.61 21.88 16.27
#